data_AF-A0A956RFM9-F1
#
_entry.id   AF-A0A956RFM9-F1
#
_cell.length_a   1.000
_cell.length_b   1.000
_cell.length_c   1.000
_cell.angle_alpha   90.00
_cell.angle_beta   90.00
_cell.angle_gamma   90.00
#
_symmetry.space_group_name_H-M   'P 1'
#
loop_
_entity.id
_entity.type
_entity.pdbx_description
1 polymer ?
#
loop_
_entity_poly.entity_id
_entity_poly.type
_entity_poly.pdbx_seq_one_letter_code
_entity_poly.pdbx_strand_id
1 'polypeptide(L)'
;NRWLASELTRVDGGDYEVTGVPEPLLECPCCGYLTLGARGAYEICPVCFWEDDGSDDLDRHSGPNHMALREGRRNFERFGACSEGATLHVRPDGRSMYHHAHPPRSGME
;
A
#
# COMPACT_ATOMS: atom_id res chain seq x y z
N ASN A 1 -6.95 4.24 16.14
CA ASN A 1 -5.96 4.23 15.04
C ASN A 1 -4.57 4.02 15.65
N ARG A 2 -3.99 2.82 15.49
CA ARG A 2 -2.71 2.44 16.15
C ARG A 2 -1.53 3.24 15.60
N TRP A 3 -1.48 3.45 14.28
CA TRP A 3 -0.43 4.22 13.65
C TRP A 3 -0.43 5.66 14.16
N LEU A 4 -1.58 6.34 14.15
CA LEU A 4 -1.67 7.73 14.59
C LEU A 4 -1.34 7.91 16.08
N ALA A 5 -1.80 6.99 16.94
CA ALA A 5 -1.42 7.00 18.35
C ALA A 5 0.11 6.88 18.52
N SER A 6 0.75 5.93 17.82
CA SER A 6 2.20 5.76 17.85
C SER A 6 2.95 6.99 17.35
N GLU A 7 2.48 7.63 16.28
CA GLU A 7 3.12 8.84 15.74
C GLU A 7 2.98 10.03 16.69
N LEU A 8 1.82 10.23 17.33
CA LEU A 8 1.65 11.28 18.33
C LEU A 8 2.57 11.07 19.54
N THR A 9 2.67 9.84 20.05
CA THR A 9 3.61 9.51 21.14
C THR A 9 5.07 9.79 20.75
N ARG A 10 5.46 9.58 19.49
CA ARG A 10 6.83 9.89 19.02
C ARG A 10 7.15 11.38 19.01
N VAL A 11 6.15 12.25 18.87
CA VAL A 11 6.33 13.70 18.77
C VAL A 11 6.68 14.33 20.12
N ASP A 12 5.97 13.96 21.19
CA ASP A 12 6.13 14.62 22.51
C ASP A 12 6.19 13.67 23.71
N GLY A 13 6.15 12.36 23.49
CA GLY A 13 6.20 11.35 24.55
C GLY A 13 4.88 11.17 25.32
N GLY A 14 3.79 11.79 24.87
CA GLY A 14 2.47 11.63 25.47
C GLY A 14 1.85 10.24 25.24
N ASP A 15 0.90 9.89 26.10
CA ASP A 15 0.07 8.69 25.94
C ASP A 15 -1.25 9.07 25.29
N TYR A 16 -1.49 8.56 24.07
CA TYR A 16 -2.60 8.96 23.22
C TYR A 16 -3.47 7.77 22.86
N GLU A 17 -4.77 7.89 23.14
CA GLU A 17 -5.79 7.04 22.55
C GLU A 17 -6.47 7.78 21.40
N VAL A 18 -6.34 7.26 20.17
CA VAL A 18 -7.01 7.82 18.99
C VAL A 18 -8.17 6.92 18.59
N THR A 19 -9.39 7.43 18.72
CA THR A 19 -10.64 6.73 18.38
C THR A 19 -11.23 7.23 17.05
N GLY A 20 -12.14 6.45 16.45
CA GLY A 20 -12.78 6.76 15.17
C GLY A 20 -12.90 5.54 14.25
N VAL A 21 -13.85 5.58 13.31
CA VAL A 21 -14.01 4.56 12.27
C VAL A 21 -13.23 5.03 11.04
N PRO A 22 -12.18 4.32 10.61
CA PRO A 22 -11.47 4.66 9.39
C PRO A 22 -12.38 4.45 8.17
N GLU A 23 -12.16 5.25 7.12
CA GLU A 23 -12.81 5.03 5.84
C GLU A 23 -12.42 3.63 5.30
N PRO A 24 -13.38 2.88 4.73
CA PRO A 24 -13.08 1.59 4.15
C PRO A 24 -12.20 1.79 2.92
N LEU A 25 -11.06 1.09 2.89
CA LEU A 25 -10.14 1.07 1.75
C LEU A 25 -10.16 -0.30 1.08
N LEU A 26 -9.85 -0.29 -0.21
CA LEU A 26 -9.78 -1.44 -1.10
C LEU A 26 -8.32 -1.84 -1.32
N GLU A 27 -8.14 -3.12 -1.62
CA GLU A 27 -6.84 -3.73 -1.85
C GLU A 27 -6.19 -3.18 -3.12
N CYS A 28 -4.93 -2.74 -3.01
CA CYS A 28 -4.09 -2.49 -4.17
C CYS A 28 -3.72 -3.83 -4.83
N PRO A 29 -4.03 -4.03 -6.13
CA PRO A 29 -3.82 -5.31 -6.80
C PRO A 29 -2.34 -5.69 -6.91
N CYS A 30 -1.42 -4.73 -6.77
CA CYS A 30 0.02 -4.95 -6.85
C CYS A 30 0.63 -5.42 -5.52
N CYS A 31 0.22 -4.85 -4.38
CA CYS A 31 0.93 -5.06 -3.11
C CYS A 31 0.08 -5.63 -1.97
N GLY A 32 -1.24 -5.75 -2.15
CA GLY A 32 -2.13 -6.33 -1.15
C GLY A 32 -2.46 -5.42 0.04
N TYR A 33 -1.91 -4.20 0.11
CA TYR A 33 -2.30 -3.21 1.13
C TYR A 33 -3.64 -2.55 0.78
N LEU A 34 -4.46 -2.30 1.79
CA LEU A 34 -5.72 -1.56 1.69
C LEU A 34 -5.40 -0.07 1.62
N THR A 35 -5.37 0.47 0.39
CA THR A 35 -4.92 1.86 0.13
C THR A 35 -5.81 2.63 -0.81
N LEU A 36 -6.70 1.96 -1.55
CA LEU A 36 -7.50 2.59 -2.59
C LEU A 36 -8.88 2.97 -2.04
N GLY A 37 -9.33 4.20 -2.27
CA GLY A 37 -10.70 4.62 -1.99
C GLY A 37 -11.71 3.99 -2.97
N ALA A 38 -11.29 3.76 -4.21
CA ALA A 38 -12.10 3.10 -5.25
C ALA A 38 -11.23 2.31 -6.25
N ARG A 39 -11.77 1.23 -6.80
CA ARG A 39 -11.11 0.46 -7.87
C ARG A 39 -11.26 1.15 -9.22
N GLY A 40 -10.22 1.14 -10.03
CA GLY A 40 -10.20 1.71 -11.39
C GLY A 40 -10.31 3.23 -11.43
N ALA A 41 -10.04 3.90 -10.32
CA ALA A 41 -10.10 5.36 -10.20
C ALA A 41 -8.76 6.04 -10.48
N TYR A 42 -7.76 5.30 -10.98
CA TYR A 42 -6.40 5.80 -11.24
C TYR A 42 -5.71 6.35 -9.98
N GLU A 43 -6.09 5.85 -8.80
CA GLU A 43 -5.42 6.17 -7.56
C GLU A 43 -4.05 5.49 -7.50
N ILE A 44 -3.06 6.22 -6.98
CA ILE A 44 -1.70 5.71 -6.81
C ILE A 44 -1.55 5.16 -5.40
N CYS A 45 -1.23 3.87 -5.29
CA CYS A 45 -1.00 3.23 -4.01
C CYS A 45 0.25 3.82 -3.32
N PRO A 46 0.15 4.43 -2.12
CA PRO A 46 1.30 5.02 -1.43
C PRO A 46 2.30 3.98 -0.91
N VAL A 47 1.93 2.70 -0.87
CA VAL A 47 2.80 1.62 -0.36
C VAL A 47 3.74 1.08 -1.44
N CYS A 48 3.27 0.97 -2.69
CA CYS A 48 4.04 0.38 -3.78
C CYS A 48 4.14 1.25 -5.02
N PHE A 49 3.39 2.36 -5.07
CA PHE A 49 3.32 3.30 -6.20
C PHE A 49 2.65 2.77 -7.48
N TRP A 50 1.90 1.66 -7.40
CA TRP A 50 1.05 1.20 -8.50
C TRP A 50 -0.17 2.11 -8.68
N GLU A 51 -0.43 2.57 -9.90
CA GLU A 51 -1.64 3.32 -10.28
C GLU A 51 -2.76 2.36 -10.70
N ASP A 52 -3.89 2.36 -10.01
CA ASP A 52 -4.96 1.38 -10.24
C ASP A 52 -5.81 1.73 -11.47
N ASP A 53 -5.48 1.11 -12.61
CA ASP A 53 -6.23 1.19 -13.87
C ASP A 53 -7.48 0.28 -13.90
N GLY A 54 -7.77 -0.42 -12.79
CA GLY A 54 -8.94 -1.27 -12.61
C GLY A 54 -8.80 -2.68 -13.20
N SER A 55 -7.66 -3.01 -13.81
CA SER A 55 -7.39 -4.35 -14.32
C SER A 55 -6.81 -5.27 -13.24
N ASP A 56 -7.40 -6.44 -13.06
CA ASP A 56 -6.84 -7.54 -12.26
C ASP A 56 -6.16 -8.63 -13.12
N ASP A 57 -6.13 -8.46 -14.45
CA ASP A 57 -5.42 -9.35 -15.36
C ASP A 57 -3.90 -9.20 -15.15
N LEU A 58 -3.27 -10.29 -14.74
CA LEU A 58 -1.85 -10.35 -14.38
C LEU A 58 -0.91 -10.08 -15.57
N ASP A 59 -1.35 -10.41 -16.78
CA ASP A 59 -0.51 -10.41 -17.98
C ASP A 59 -0.90 -9.30 -18.97
N ARG A 60 -2.02 -8.60 -18.71
CA ARG A 60 -2.40 -7.38 -19.42
C ARG A 60 -1.41 -6.26 -19.11
N HIS A 61 -0.97 -5.57 -20.16
CA HIS A 61 -0.17 -4.36 -20.02
C HIS A 61 -1.03 -3.23 -19.44
N SER A 62 -0.61 -2.69 -18.29
CA SER A 62 -1.19 -1.48 -17.71
C SER A 62 -0.55 -0.26 -18.36
N GLY A 63 -1.37 0.60 -18.96
CA GLY A 63 -0.94 1.87 -19.56
C GLY A 63 -0.17 2.79 -18.60
N PRO A 64 -0.73 3.17 -17.43
CA PRO A 64 -0.07 4.12 -16.52
C PRO A 64 1.20 3.56 -15.87
N ASN A 65 1.20 2.26 -15.54
CA ASN A 65 2.37 1.62 -14.91
C ASN A 65 3.45 1.16 -15.91
N HIS A 66 3.18 1.20 -17.22
CA HIS A 66 4.09 0.74 -18.28
C HIS A 66 4.61 -0.70 -18.13
N MET A 67 3.86 -1.56 -17.44
CA MET A 67 4.19 -2.97 -17.22
C MET A 67 2.92 -3.79 -16.93
N ALA A 68 3.06 -5.11 -16.90
CA ALA A 68 1.97 -5.99 -16.47
C ALA A 68 1.89 -6.09 -14.94
N LEU A 69 0.71 -6.35 -14.39
CA LEU A 69 0.51 -6.46 -12.94
C LEU A 69 1.38 -7.56 -12.30
N ARG A 70 1.63 -8.66 -13.01
CA ARG A 70 2.55 -9.72 -12.57
C ARG A 70 3.98 -9.19 -12.36
N GLU A 71 4.45 -8.30 -13.21
CA GLU A 71 5.77 -7.68 -13.10
C GLU A 71 5.81 -6.72 -11.90
N GLY A 72 4.78 -5.87 -11.75
CA GLY A 72 4.63 -4.99 -10.59
C GLY A 72 4.67 -5.74 -9.25
N ARG A 73 3.97 -6.88 -9.15
CA ARG A 73 4.00 -7.77 -7.97
C ARG A 73 5.41 -8.28 -7.65
N ARG A 74 6.12 -8.80 -8.66
CA ARG A 74 7.51 -9.27 -8.50
C ARG A 74 8.46 -8.14 -8.11
N ASN A 75 8.26 -6.96 -8.68
CA ASN A 75 9.04 -5.78 -8.33
C ASN A 75 8.77 -5.35 -6.89
N PHE A 76 7.52 -5.41 -6.43
CA PHE A 76 7.19 -5.09 -5.05
C PHE A 76 7.86 -6.04 -4.05
N GLU A 77 7.92 -7.34 -4.36
CA GLU A 77 8.68 -8.32 -3.57
C GLU A 77 10.18 -8.00 -3.54
N ARG A 78 10.74 -7.52 -4.65
CA ARG A 78 12.19 -7.27 -4.80
C ARG A 78 12.65 -5.91 -4.25
N PHE A 79 11.90 -4.86 -4.53
CA PHE A 79 12.28 -3.46 -4.30
C PHE A 79 11.44 -2.79 -3.23
N GLY A 80 10.32 -3.40 -2.83
CA GLY A 80 9.32 -2.75 -1.99
C GLY A 80 8.44 -1.73 -2.72
N ALA A 81 8.57 -1.61 -4.05
CA ALA A 81 7.81 -0.74 -4.94
C ALA A 81 7.49 -1.46 -6.27
N CYS A 82 6.50 -1.01 -7.04
CA CYS A 82 6.08 -1.65 -8.30
C CYS A 82 7.13 -1.56 -9.42
N SER A 83 8.13 -0.70 -9.26
CA SER A 83 9.31 -0.60 -10.11
C SER A 83 10.51 -0.13 -9.28
N GLU A 84 11.73 -0.27 -9.80
CA GLU A 84 12.92 0.25 -9.11
C GLU A 84 12.87 1.78 -8.97
N GLY A 85 12.44 2.50 -10.01
CA GLY A 85 12.31 3.97 -9.98
C GLY A 85 11.23 4.45 -8.99
N ALA A 86 10.17 3.67 -8.80
CA ALA A 86 9.10 3.98 -7.87
C ALA A 86 9.54 4.00 -6.40
N THR A 87 10.70 3.42 -6.05
CA THR A 87 11.24 3.46 -4.68
C THR A 87 11.44 4.88 -4.14
N LEU A 88 11.61 5.87 -5.01
CA LEU A 88 11.73 7.28 -4.62
C LEU A 88 10.40 7.94 -4.25
N HIS A 89 9.27 7.30 -4.55
CA HIS A 89 7.93 7.87 -4.42
C HIS A 89 7.04 7.11 -3.42
N VAL A 90 7.46 5.94 -2.95
CA VAL A 90 6.74 5.23 -1.88
C VAL A 90 6.78 6.03 -0.59
N ARG A 91 5.66 5.99 0.14
CA ARG A 91 5.55 6.65 1.43
C ARG A 91 6.36 5.86 2.48
N PRO A 92 7.34 6.46 3.18
CA PRO A 92 8.24 5.73 4.08
C PRO A 92 7.55 4.93 5.19
N ASP A 93 6.44 5.45 5.74
CA ASP A 93 5.62 4.85 6.79
C ASP A 93 4.38 4.12 6.24
N GLY A 94 4.25 3.96 4.91
CA GLY A 94 3.06 3.38 4.28
C GLY A 94 2.71 1.98 4.82
N ARG A 95 3.71 1.11 5.01
CA ARG A 95 3.49 -0.26 5.54
C ARG A 95 3.04 -0.27 7.01
N SER A 96 3.32 0.79 7.76
CA SER A 96 2.88 0.96 9.15
C SER A 96 1.52 1.64 9.24
N MET A 97 1.21 2.52 8.29
CA MET A 97 -0.02 3.28 8.22
C MET A 97 -1.19 2.44 7.68
N TYR A 98 -0.96 1.64 6.63
CA TYR A 98 -1.99 0.86 5.95
C TYR A 98 -1.95 -0.61 6.36
N HIS A 99 -3.13 -1.24 6.39
CA HIS A 99 -3.25 -2.66 6.69
C HIS A 99 -3.11 -3.50 5.42
N HIS A 100 -2.44 -4.65 5.53
CA HIS A 100 -2.45 -5.66 4.47
C HIS A 100 -3.79 -6.41 4.50
N ALA A 101 -4.43 -6.59 3.34
CA ALA A 101 -5.72 -7.28 3.20
C ALA A 101 -5.66 -8.73 3.70
N HIS A 102 -4.49 -9.35 3.56
CA HIS A 102 -4.21 -10.72 3.97
C HIS A 102 -2.96 -10.75 4.85
N PRO A 103 -3.03 -10.38 6.14
CA PRO A 103 -1.86 -10.37 7.00
C PRO A 103 -1.22 -11.77 7.03
N PRO A 104 0.12 -11.87 7.00
CA PRO A 104 0.79 -13.17 7.13
C PRO A 104 0.30 -13.83 8.42
N ARG A 105 -0.02 -15.12 8.35
CA ARG A 105 -0.36 -15.91 9.55
C ARG A 105 0.82 -15.75 10.52
N SER A 106 0.55 -15.28 11.72
CA SER A 106 1.55 -15.04 12.76
C SER A 106 2.55 -16.21 12.84
N GLY A 107 3.84 -15.95 12.59
CA GLY A 107 4.90 -16.94 12.82
C GLY A 107 5.92 -17.18 11.70
N MET A 108 6.13 -16.26 10.76
CA MET A 108 7.26 -16.35 9.82
C MET A 108 7.93 -14.99 9.74
N GLU A 109 8.87 -14.77 10.66
CA GLU A 109 9.93 -13.76 10.60
C GLU A 109 11.17 -14.36 9.91
#